data_AF-A0AAE5XN88-F1
#
_entry.id   AF-A0AAE5XN88-F1
#
_cell.length_a   1.000
_cell.length_b   1.000
_cell.length_c   1.000
_cell.angle_alpha   90.00
_cell.angle_beta   90.00
_cell.angle_gamma   90.00
#
_symmetry.space_group_name_H-M   'P 1'
#
loop_
_entity.id
_entity.type
_entity.pdbx_description
1 polymer ?
#
loop_
_entity_poly.entity_id
_entity_poly.type
_entity_poly.pdbx_seq_one_letter_code
_entity_poly.pdbx_strand_id
1 'polypeptide(L)'
;MQNLRRIKMGVRLAGQHSGEESATCQPFCTYIEHTLPAYVQPAEFTVLIILAQDLIRPECVHGNDIDIKEKSGVCCCADSRNQRITLTRDARQQLKGPTMNRFMTLKGAVVLTSTLAAGGAGLAVSPGQESIDLRSLNVDAAQISISGLSSGAFAAMQAHVAYSRTFMGAGLVAGGPYGCAEGSLTQAAGRCMSQGDLPDADAIVRLTQALADMGKIDGVEFLRDDRVWIFHGKSDHRVRSSSSQRAAEVYQQLSGAQNVSVNIDLIDAGHAMPTQNFGADCTHSNSPYIGDCQYDAAGLLLNHIYGPLSPPASEKPENLLTFDQSLLSYSQYLDDTGYIYVPDACRDAQAACRVHIALHGCKQNRSTLQDTFARHAGYNAWAESNRIIVVYPQTSNEPMNGCWDWWGYADTGHDTLDYLTRQGPQMQFIKRIVDRLTGEETNASGSVAAACYREENLNHSLAGRAQYFWGLYYAVGSMDYLGFSPSHRTSLRCDKKDYCRSTNTCI
;
A
#
# COMPACT_ATOMS: atom_id res chain seq x y z
N MET A 1 -8.90 40.04 32.72
CA MET A 1 -7.49 39.77 33.07
C MET A 1 -7.45 38.59 34.05
N GLN A 2 -7.13 37.39 33.59
CA GLN A 2 -6.73 36.26 34.43
C GLN A 2 -5.79 35.33 33.62
N ASN A 3 -4.54 35.34 34.05
CA ASN A 3 -3.44 34.36 33.97
C ASN A 3 -3.48 33.17 32.99
N LEU A 4 -2.55 33.20 32.03
CA LEU A 4 -1.90 32.00 31.46
C LEU A 4 -0.41 32.02 31.85
N ARG A 5 0.04 30.99 32.58
CA ARG A 5 1.45 30.75 32.92
C ARG A 5 2.18 30.20 31.68
N ARG A 6 3.23 30.87 31.21
CA ARG A 6 4.21 30.32 30.26
C ARG A 6 5.30 29.56 31.01
N ILE A 7 5.52 28.30 30.65
CA ILE A 7 6.72 27.52 31.00
C ILE A 7 7.83 27.94 30.03
N LYS A 8 8.96 28.46 30.55
CA LYS A 8 10.19 28.73 29.79
C LYS A 8 11.08 27.48 29.87
N MET A 9 11.43 26.87 28.73
CA MET A 9 12.67 26.08 28.61
C MET A 9 13.76 27.00 28.07
N GLY A 10 14.84 27.15 28.83
CA GLY A 10 15.98 27.99 28.48
C GLY A 10 17.08 27.20 27.78
N VAL A 11 17.55 27.70 26.64
CA VAL A 11 18.82 27.30 26.03
C VAL A 11 19.94 28.03 26.77
N ARG A 12 20.85 27.29 27.43
CA ARG A 12 22.09 27.86 27.96
C ARG A 12 23.15 27.83 26.86
N LEU A 13 23.63 29.00 26.44
CA LEU A 13 24.88 29.15 25.71
C LEU A 13 25.97 29.49 26.74
N ALA A 14 26.97 28.63 26.87
CA ALA A 14 28.21 28.91 27.60
C ALA A 14 29.36 28.98 26.60
N GLY A 15 30.17 30.04 26.70
CA GLY A 15 31.21 30.39 25.74
C GLY A 15 32.63 29.96 26.10
N GLN A 16 33.44 29.98 25.05
CA GLN A 16 34.88 30.29 24.90
C GLN A 16 36.01 29.42 25.52
N HIS A 17 36.91 29.04 24.59
CA HIS A 17 38.35 28.67 24.66
C HIS A 17 38.70 27.36 25.39
N SER A 18 39.64 26.50 24.93
CA SER A 18 40.73 26.57 23.94
C SER A 18 41.23 25.14 23.62
N GLY A 19 41.76 24.90 22.41
CA GLY A 19 42.76 23.86 22.14
C GLY A 19 42.32 22.70 21.22
N GLU A 20 42.98 22.64 20.06
CA GLU A 20 43.15 21.48 19.16
C GLU A 20 41.89 20.85 18.51
N GLU A 21 41.39 21.52 17.47
CA GLU A 21 40.57 20.86 16.44
C GLU A 21 41.48 20.05 15.50
N SER A 22 41.40 18.72 15.60
CA SER A 22 41.85 17.81 14.55
C SER A 22 40.93 17.97 13.34
N ALA A 23 41.50 18.46 12.24
CA ALA A 23 40.86 18.61 10.94
C ALA A 23 40.28 17.28 10.44
N THR A 24 38.95 17.16 10.33
CA THR A 24 38.25 16.21 9.44
C THR A 24 36.72 16.43 9.38
N CYS A 25 36.21 17.67 9.40
CA CYS A 25 34.76 17.88 9.17
C CYS A 25 34.33 19.29 8.68
N GLN A 26 35.17 20.01 7.94
CA GLN A 26 34.75 21.21 7.18
C GLN A 26 35.35 21.09 5.78
N PRO A 27 34.54 21.13 4.69
CA PRO A 27 33.69 22.29 4.38
C PRO A 27 32.38 21.97 3.61
N PHE A 28 31.19 22.45 4.00
CA PHE A 28 30.07 22.71 3.04
C PHE A 28 28.86 23.40 3.71
N CYS A 29 29.01 24.59 4.28
CA CYS A 29 27.85 25.39 4.71
C CYS A 29 28.11 26.88 4.46
N THR A 30 28.14 27.30 3.20
CA THR A 30 27.86 28.71 2.85
C THR A 30 27.53 28.83 1.38
N TYR A 31 26.25 28.98 1.00
CA TYR A 31 25.75 29.92 -0.03
C TYR A 31 24.22 29.76 -0.26
N ILE A 32 23.53 30.88 -0.47
CA ILE A 32 22.12 31.11 -0.90
C ILE A 32 21.06 31.23 0.21
N GLU A 33 21.05 32.39 0.86
CA GLU A 33 19.83 33.10 1.25
C GLU A 33 19.21 33.80 0.02
N HIS A 34 17.89 33.95 0.02
CA HIS A 34 17.02 34.65 -0.95
C HIS A 34 16.35 33.80 -2.04
N THR A 35 15.37 32.97 -1.68
CA THR A 35 13.97 33.08 -2.18
C THR A 35 13.04 32.05 -1.52
N LEU A 36 11.87 32.54 -1.06
CA LEU A 36 10.63 31.86 -0.61
C LEU A 36 10.33 31.79 0.91
N PRO A 37 9.02 31.89 1.27
CA PRO A 37 8.57 32.42 2.55
C PRO A 37 8.29 31.35 3.61
N ALA A 38 8.37 31.80 4.86
CA ALA A 38 8.05 31.04 6.07
C ALA A 38 6.60 30.54 6.08
N TYR A 39 6.39 29.21 6.02
CA TYR A 39 5.31 28.49 6.71
C TYR A 39 5.54 26.98 6.53
N VAL A 40 6.15 26.35 7.54
CA VAL A 40 6.11 24.89 7.77
C VAL A 40 5.80 24.75 9.25
N GLN A 41 4.72 24.06 9.60
CA GLN A 41 4.27 23.95 10.99
C GLN A 41 5.05 22.84 11.73
N PRO A 42 5.26 22.96 13.06
CA PRO A 42 6.08 22.02 13.84
C PRO A 42 5.64 20.55 13.79
N ALA A 43 4.37 20.27 13.50
CA ALA A 43 3.83 18.91 13.44
C ALA A 43 4.34 18.09 12.24
N GLU A 44 4.70 18.75 11.13
CA GLU A 44 5.21 18.11 9.91
C GLU A 44 6.65 17.60 10.09
N PHE A 45 7.38 18.14 11.08
CA PHE A 45 8.74 17.75 11.41
C PHE A 45 8.82 16.41 12.17
N THR A 46 7.82 16.10 13.00
CA THR A 46 7.78 14.84 13.77
C THR A 46 7.45 13.63 12.88
N VAL A 47 6.68 13.84 11.80
CA VAL A 47 6.30 12.79 10.84
C VAL A 47 7.52 12.26 10.07
N LEU A 48 8.48 13.12 9.73
CA LEU A 48 9.70 12.72 9.02
C LEU A 48 10.64 11.85 9.88
N ILE A 49 10.68 12.10 11.19
CA ILE A 49 11.56 11.39 12.14
C ILE A 49 11.10 9.95 12.37
N ILE A 50 9.77 9.72 12.40
CA ILE A 50 9.20 8.37 12.55
C ILE A 50 9.43 7.54 11.28
N LEU A 51 9.39 8.16 10.09
CA LEU A 51 9.60 7.50 8.80
C LEU A 51 11.09 7.23 8.48
N ALA A 52 12.04 7.90 9.16
CA ALA A 52 13.48 7.75 8.93
C ALA A 52 14.17 6.74 9.85
N GLN A 53 13.43 6.01 10.70
CA GLN A 53 14.01 5.07 11.68
C GLN A 53 14.82 3.93 11.06
N ASP A 54 14.60 3.60 9.78
CA ASP A 54 15.38 2.58 9.06
C ASP A 54 16.75 3.11 8.53
N LEU A 55 17.04 4.42 8.66
CA LEU A 55 18.29 5.06 8.19
C LEU A 55 19.23 5.50 9.33
N ILE A 56 18.78 5.46 10.58
CA ILE A 56 19.54 5.93 11.75
C ILE A 56 20.03 4.71 12.53
N ARG A 57 21.34 4.61 12.78
CA ARG A 57 21.89 3.52 13.60
C ARG A 57 21.33 3.61 15.02
N PRO A 58 21.02 2.48 15.68
CA PRO A 58 20.46 2.46 17.04
C PRO A 58 21.30 3.23 18.07
N GLU A 59 22.60 3.37 17.82
CA GLU A 59 23.56 4.07 18.66
C GLU A 59 23.38 5.61 18.68
N CYS A 60 22.66 6.19 17.70
CA CYS A 60 22.43 7.64 17.60
C CYS A 60 21.08 8.09 18.22
N VAL A 61 20.32 7.21 18.90
CA VAL A 61 18.96 7.51 19.43
C VAL A 61 18.90 7.31 20.95
N HIS A 62 18.58 8.37 21.69
CA HIS A 62 18.35 8.32 23.14
C HIS A 62 17.04 9.03 23.54
N GLY A 63 16.01 8.26 23.85
CA GLY A 63 14.69 8.81 24.15
C GLY A 63 14.09 9.50 22.92
N ASN A 64 13.67 10.76 23.05
CA ASN A 64 13.11 11.55 21.94
C ASN A 64 14.15 12.49 21.28
N ASP A 65 15.43 12.42 21.66
CA ASP A 65 16.49 13.31 21.17
C ASP A 65 17.50 12.55 20.27
N ILE A 66 18.01 13.22 19.23
CA ILE A 66 19.10 12.76 18.35
C ILE A 66 20.36 13.54 18.75
N ASP A 67 21.42 12.83 19.17
CA ASP A 67 22.68 13.44 19.60
C ASP A 67 23.61 13.63 18.39
N ILE A 68 23.96 14.89 18.09
CA ILE A 68 24.87 15.24 16.98
C ILE A 68 26.23 15.62 17.58
N LYS A 69 26.85 14.70 18.32
CA LYS A 69 28.28 14.77 18.68
C LYS A 69 28.88 13.37 18.77
N GLU A 70 30.16 13.33 18.41
CA GLU A 70 30.98 12.13 18.35
C GLU A 70 31.02 11.40 19.71
N LYS A 71 30.45 10.20 19.74
CA LYS A 71 30.85 9.15 20.68
C LYS A 71 31.29 7.95 19.86
N SER A 72 32.47 7.43 20.17
CA SER A 72 32.97 6.15 19.64
C SER A 72 33.32 6.15 18.13
N GLY A 73 33.71 7.29 17.56
CA GLY A 73 34.28 7.35 16.20
C GLY A 73 33.29 7.06 15.05
N VAL A 74 31.99 7.28 15.26
CA VAL A 74 30.94 7.13 14.23
C VAL A 74 30.30 8.49 13.96
N CYS A 75 30.34 8.95 12.70
CA CYS A 75 29.66 10.17 12.27
C CYS A 75 28.16 9.92 12.02
N CYS A 76 27.27 10.57 12.79
CA CYS A 76 25.83 10.61 12.51
C CYS A 76 25.53 11.90 11.69
N CYS A 77 24.94 11.79 10.49
CA CYS A 77 24.47 12.94 9.70
C CYS A 77 22.94 12.99 9.67
N ALA A 78 22.35 14.10 10.12
CA ALA A 78 20.99 14.50 9.79
C ALA A 78 20.97 16.04 9.63
N ASP A 79 20.99 16.53 8.39
CA ASP A 79 20.67 17.94 8.13
C ASP A 79 19.16 18.08 7.99
N SER A 80 18.60 18.99 8.79
CA SER A 80 17.18 19.21 8.99
C SER A 80 16.64 20.40 8.18
N ARG A 81 17.35 20.98 7.20
CA ARG A 81 16.77 22.09 6.41
C ARG A 81 17.19 22.10 4.94
N ASN A 82 16.58 21.24 4.12
CA ASN A 82 16.05 21.57 2.77
C ASN A 82 15.74 20.29 1.97
N GLN A 83 14.50 20.20 1.46
CA GLN A 83 14.13 19.25 0.43
C GLN A 83 14.80 19.63 -0.90
N ARG A 84 15.77 18.82 -1.36
CA ARG A 84 16.08 18.54 -2.79
C ARG A 84 17.18 17.48 -2.91
N ILE A 85 16.87 16.33 -3.51
CA ILE A 85 17.88 15.43 -4.05
C ILE A 85 18.32 16.03 -5.39
N THR A 86 19.53 16.60 -5.44
CA THR A 86 20.23 16.86 -6.71
C THR A 86 21.60 16.22 -6.60
N LEU A 87 21.89 15.25 -7.47
CA LEU A 87 23.20 14.61 -7.58
C LEU A 87 24.27 15.68 -7.81
N THR A 88 25.22 15.80 -6.89
CA THR A 88 26.39 16.69 -7.05
C THR A 88 27.31 16.14 -8.14
N ARG A 89 27.98 17.06 -8.85
CA ARG A 89 28.87 16.78 -9.98
C ARG A 89 30.09 15.92 -9.59
N ASP A 90 30.40 15.84 -8.30
CA ASP A 90 31.51 15.04 -7.75
C ASP A 90 31.16 13.56 -7.49
N ALA A 91 29.86 13.21 -7.42
CA ALA A 91 29.44 11.79 -7.36
C ALA A 91 29.47 11.09 -8.73
N ARG A 92 29.69 11.83 -9.84
CA ARG A 92 29.94 11.25 -11.16
C ARG A 92 31.43 10.95 -11.43
N GLN A 93 32.34 11.36 -10.54
CA GLN A 93 33.79 11.29 -10.78
C GLN A 93 34.56 10.30 -9.89
N GLN A 94 33.87 9.41 -9.16
CA GLN A 94 34.47 8.18 -8.61
C GLN A 94 34.21 6.92 -9.45
N LEU A 95 33.58 7.07 -10.63
CA LEU A 95 33.39 5.98 -11.59
C LEU A 95 34.17 6.14 -12.91
N LYS A 96 35.05 7.15 -13.06
CA LYS A 96 35.99 7.29 -14.20
C LYS A 96 37.27 8.08 -13.78
N GLY A 97 38.48 7.50 -13.98
CA GLY A 97 39.84 8.01 -13.61
C GLY A 97 40.32 9.29 -14.35
N PRO A 98 41.63 9.59 -14.62
CA PRO A 98 42.87 8.75 -14.64
C PRO A 98 44.22 9.45 -14.21
N THR A 99 45.35 8.74 -14.46
CA THR A 99 46.80 9.11 -14.63
C THR A 99 47.74 8.45 -13.60
N MET A 100 48.89 7.85 -13.94
CA MET A 100 49.78 8.14 -15.06
C MET A 100 50.68 6.94 -15.48
N ASN A 101 51.03 6.96 -16.76
CA ASN A 101 52.04 6.20 -17.50
C ASN A 101 53.33 5.86 -16.75
N ARG A 102 53.76 4.60 -16.89
CA ARG A 102 55.11 4.20 -17.34
C ARG A 102 55.09 2.73 -17.75
N PHE A 103 55.19 2.44 -19.04
CA PHE A 103 56.29 1.65 -19.62
C PHE A 103 56.16 1.62 -21.15
N MET A 104 57.29 1.88 -21.80
CA MET A 104 57.53 2.00 -23.23
C MET A 104 57.52 0.64 -23.94
N THR A 105 57.08 0.68 -25.21
CA THR A 105 57.49 -0.15 -26.38
C THR A 105 57.57 -1.67 -26.25
N LEU A 106 56.84 -2.38 -27.13
CA LEU A 106 57.46 -3.11 -28.25
C LEU A 106 56.42 -3.49 -29.33
N LYS A 107 56.90 -3.48 -30.57
CA LYS A 107 56.21 -3.82 -31.82
C LYS A 107 55.83 -5.30 -31.88
N GLY A 108 54.73 -5.63 -32.56
CA GLY A 108 54.46 -7.00 -33.00
C GLY A 108 53.08 -7.19 -33.59
N ALA A 109 52.99 -7.19 -34.93
CA ALA A 109 51.80 -7.57 -35.68
C ALA A 109 51.55 -9.09 -35.56
N VAL A 110 50.30 -9.50 -35.32
CA VAL A 110 49.79 -10.82 -35.71
C VAL A 110 48.40 -10.62 -36.30
N VAL A 111 48.33 -10.83 -37.61
CA VAL A 111 47.10 -11.03 -38.39
C VAL A 111 46.72 -12.50 -38.25
N LEU A 112 45.49 -12.82 -37.82
CA LEU A 112 44.87 -14.11 -38.14
C LEU A 112 43.32 -14.02 -38.10
N THR A 113 42.78 -13.82 -39.31
CA THR A 113 41.60 -14.46 -39.91
C THR A 113 40.31 -14.59 -39.08
N SER A 114 39.32 -13.80 -39.51
CA SER A 114 37.89 -13.94 -39.31
C SER A 114 37.35 -15.27 -39.84
N THR A 115 36.66 -16.03 -38.98
CA THR A 115 35.68 -17.05 -39.39
C THR A 115 34.30 -16.60 -38.92
N LEU A 116 33.40 -16.40 -39.89
CA LEU A 116 31.96 -16.21 -39.64
C LEU A 116 31.40 -17.54 -39.10
N ALA A 117 30.89 -17.53 -37.87
CA ALA A 117 29.95 -18.52 -37.39
C ALA A 117 28.60 -17.83 -37.21
N ALA A 118 27.66 -18.14 -38.11
CA ALA A 118 26.25 -17.83 -37.97
C ALA A 118 25.69 -18.63 -36.78
N GLY A 119 25.70 -18.04 -35.60
CA GLY A 119 24.98 -18.52 -34.43
C GLY A 119 23.93 -17.50 -34.06
N GLY A 120 22.68 -17.72 -34.49
CA GLY A 120 21.55 -16.94 -34.04
C GLY A 120 21.36 -17.14 -32.54
N ALA A 121 21.93 -16.26 -31.73
CA ALA A 121 21.54 -16.08 -30.35
C ALA A 121 20.16 -15.39 -30.37
N GLY A 122 19.11 -16.21 -30.48
CA GLY A 122 17.77 -15.78 -30.14
C GLY A 122 17.81 -15.30 -28.70
N LEU A 123 17.57 -14.00 -28.50
CA LEU A 123 17.21 -13.46 -27.19
C LEU A 123 16.02 -14.30 -26.71
N ALA A 124 16.23 -15.12 -25.69
CA ALA A 124 15.14 -15.78 -24.98
C ALA A 124 14.31 -14.67 -24.33
N VAL A 125 13.24 -14.26 -25.02
CA VAL A 125 12.15 -13.51 -24.42
C VAL A 125 11.57 -14.44 -23.37
N SER A 126 11.72 -14.09 -22.08
CA SER A 126 10.95 -14.74 -21.02
C SER A 126 9.48 -14.73 -21.45
N PRO A 127 8.78 -15.87 -21.50
CA PRO A 127 7.36 -15.86 -21.85
C PRO A 127 6.67 -14.90 -20.88
N GLY A 128 6.05 -13.84 -21.42
CA GLY A 128 5.22 -12.96 -20.63
C GLY A 128 4.13 -13.80 -19.96
N GLN A 129 3.91 -13.57 -18.67
CA GLN A 129 2.85 -14.26 -17.93
C GLN A 129 1.51 -14.00 -18.61
N GLU A 130 0.75 -15.06 -18.89
CA GLU A 130 -0.49 -14.98 -19.65
C GLU A 130 -1.50 -14.05 -18.93
N SER A 131 -2.22 -13.23 -19.71
CA SER A 131 -3.23 -12.30 -19.22
C SER A 131 -4.62 -12.85 -19.46
N ILE A 132 -5.51 -12.76 -18.48
CA ILE A 132 -6.89 -13.27 -18.53
C ILE A 132 -7.92 -12.14 -18.47
N ASP A 133 -9.03 -12.27 -19.21
CA ASP A 133 -10.22 -11.44 -18.99
C ASP A 133 -11.02 -12.03 -17.83
N LEU A 134 -11.15 -11.28 -16.72
CA LEU A 134 -11.88 -11.73 -15.54
C LEU A 134 -13.32 -12.19 -15.84
N ARG A 135 -13.95 -11.68 -16.91
CA ARG A 135 -15.30 -12.11 -17.35
C ARG A 135 -15.39 -13.51 -17.90
N SER A 136 -14.26 -14.13 -18.27
CA SER A 136 -14.27 -15.48 -18.83
C SER A 136 -14.47 -16.55 -17.75
N LEU A 137 -14.43 -16.17 -16.47
CA LEU A 137 -14.49 -17.09 -15.34
C LEU A 137 -15.94 -17.30 -14.89
N ASN A 138 -16.28 -18.55 -14.58
CA ASN A 138 -17.57 -18.90 -14.00
C ASN A 138 -17.45 -18.86 -12.46
N VAL A 139 -17.93 -17.79 -11.84
CA VAL A 139 -17.81 -17.57 -10.39
C VAL A 139 -19.17 -17.59 -9.69
N ASP A 140 -19.17 -18.06 -8.44
CA ASP A 140 -20.34 -18.03 -7.57
C ASP A 140 -20.33 -16.71 -6.78
N ALA A 141 -21.24 -15.79 -7.15
CA ALA A 141 -21.36 -14.47 -6.52
C ALA A 141 -21.67 -14.55 -5.02
N ALA A 142 -22.19 -15.67 -4.51
CA ALA A 142 -22.47 -15.87 -3.09
C ALA A 142 -21.27 -16.45 -2.31
N GLN A 143 -20.15 -16.73 -2.98
CA GLN A 143 -18.96 -17.36 -2.39
C GLN A 143 -17.70 -16.53 -2.63
N ILE A 144 -17.78 -15.26 -2.23
CA ILE A 144 -16.67 -14.30 -2.35
C ILE A 144 -16.22 -13.89 -0.95
N SER A 145 -14.92 -13.92 -0.71
CA SER A 145 -14.32 -13.48 0.56
C SER A 145 -13.05 -12.66 0.32
N ILE A 146 -12.55 -12.02 1.36
CA ILE A 146 -11.40 -11.13 1.27
C ILE A 146 -10.45 -11.31 2.44
N SER A 147 -9.15 -11.16 2.23
CA SER A 147 -8.18 -11.08 3.32
C SER A 147 -7.05 -10.13 2.98
N GLY A 148 -6.22 -9.83 3.96
CA GLY A 148 -4.96 -9.15 3.68
C GLY A 148 -4.01 -9.12 4.87
N LEU A 149 -2.80 -8.62 4.58
CA LEU A 149 -1.74 -8.37 5.55
C LEU A 149 -1.53 -6.87 5.74
N SER A 150 -1.31 -6.40 6.96
CA SER A 150 -0.89 -5.03 7.25
C SER A 150 -1.90 -4.00 6.70
N SER A 151 -1.49 -3.03 5.87
CA SER A 151 -2.41 -2.12 5.16
C SER A 151 -3.48 -2.87 4.35
N GLY A 152 -3.14 -4.03 3.76
CA GLY A 152 -4.08 -4.92 3.11
C GLY A 152 -5.11 -5.51 4.06
N ALA A 153 -4.77 -5.76 5.33
CA ALA A 153 -5.73 -6.19 6.35
C ALA A 153 -6.70 -5.05 6.72
N PHE A 154 -6.20 -3.82 6.88
CA PHE A 154 -7.08 -2.66 7.07
C PHE A 154 -8.03 -2.46 5.89
N ALA A 155 -7.53 -2.56 4.65
CA ALA A 155 -8.33 -2.46 3.45
C ALA A 155 -9.32 -3.62 3.28
N ALA A 156 -8.94 -4.84 3.67
CA ALA A 156 -9.83 -6.00 3.67
C ALA A 156 -11.01 -5.79 4.64
N MET A 157 -10.75 -5.27 5.84
CA MET A 157 -11.82 -4.90 6.78
C MET A 157 -12.71 -3.79 6.20
N GLN A 158 -12.14 -2.76 5.58
CA GLN A 158 -12.90 -1.68 4.96
C GLN A 158 -13.80 -2.19 3.84
N ALA A 159 -13.28 -3.02 2.94
CA ALA A 159 -14.04 -3.57 1.82
C ALA A 159 -15.15 -4.53 2.30
N HIS A 160 -14.85 -5.38 3.28
CA HIS A 160 -15.84 -6.27 3.89
C HIS A 160 -16.98 -5.49 4.55
N VAL A 161 -16.68 -4.44 5.32
CA VAL A 161 -17.70 -3.59 5.95
C VAL A 161 -18.46 -2.75 4.91
N ALA A 162 -17.77 -2.18 3.92
CA ALA A 162 -18.41 -1.32 2.92
C ALA A 162 -19.33 -2.08 1.97
N TYR A 163 -18.99 -3.32 1.64
CA TYR A 163 -19.70 -4.19 0.71
C TYR A 163 -20.05 -5.54 1.35
N SER A 164 -20.63 -5.53 2.55
CA SER A 164 -20.98 -6.74 3.31
C SER A 164 -22.00 -7.64 2.60
N ARG A 165 -22.72 -7.15 1.58
CA ARG A 165 -23.53 -8.02 0.70
C ARG A 165 -22.72 -8.84 -0.29
N THR A 166 -21.50 -8.40 -0.58
CA THR A 166 -20.61 -9.02 -1.58
C THR A 166 -19.68 -10.05 -0.94
N PHE A 167 -19.13 -9.72 0.23
CA PHE A 167 -18.14 -10.55 0.91
C PHE A 167 -18.80 -11.33 2.04
N MET A 168 -18.68 -12.66 2.02
CA MET A 168 -19.26 -13.56 3.03
C MET A 168 -18.34 -13.86 4.23
N GLY A 169 -17.24 -13.12 4.35
CA GLY A 169 -16.24 -13.33 5.38
C GLY A 169 -14.89 -12.70 5.06
N ALA A 170 -14.07 -12.54 6.10
CA ALA A 170 -12.79 -11.84 6.00
C ALA A 170 -11.64 -12.46 6.80
N GLY A 171 -10.41 -12.30 6.32
CA GLY A 171 -9.17 -12.68 7.02
C GLY A 171 -8.26 -11.46 7.27
N LEU A 172 -7.89 -11.19 8.51
CA LEU A 172 -7.03 -10.05 8.87
C LEU A 172 -5.71 -10.52 9.48
N VAL A 173 -4.58 -10.22 8.83
CA VAL A 173 -3.24 -10.54 9.33
C VAL A 173 -2.52 -9.25 9.69
N ALA A 174 -2.17 -9.06 10.97
CA ALA A 174 -1.45 -7.89 11.46
C ALA A 174 -2.11 -6.55 11.06
N GLY A 175 -3.44 -6.50 11.11
CA GLY A 175 -4.26 -5.32 10.83
C GLY A 175 -4.79 -4.64 12.09
N GLY A 176 -5.76 -3.76 11.91
CA GLY A 176 -6.42 -3.05 13.01
C GLY A 176 -7.87 -2.69 12.69
N PRO A 177 -8.53 -1.93 13.57
CA PRO A 177 -9.98 -1.78 13.53
C PRO A 177 -10.42 -0.75 12.47
N TYR A 178 -11.63 -0.92 11.98
CA TYR A 178 -12.26 -0.03 11.00
C TYR A 178 -12.30 1.43 11.49
N GLY A 179 -11.97 2.38 10.62
CA GLY A 179 -11.94 3.80 10.98
C GLY A 179 -10.81 4.23 11.92
N CYS A 180 -9.86 3.35 12.26
CA CYS A 180 -8.82 3.66 13.24
C CYS A 180 -8.03 4.93 12.92
N ALA A 181 -7.75 5.22 11.65
CA ALA A 181 -6.94 6.38 11.30
C ALA A 181 -7.71 7.71 11.32
N GLU A 182 -9.05 7.72 11.31
CA GLU A 182 -9.86 8.97 11.24
C GLU A 182 -9.37 9.96 10.14
N GLY A 183 -9.01 9.45 8.96
CA GLY A 183 -8.50 10.30 7.87
C GLY A 183 -7.13 10.95 8.15
N SER A 184 -6.38 10.46 9.14
CA SER A 184 -5.14 11.09 9.61
C SER A 184 -3.96 10.13 9.63
N LEU A 185 -2.90 10.48 8.89
CA LEU A 185 -1.62 9.77 8.94
C LEU A 185 -1.02 9.76 10.35
N THR A 186 -1.23 10.82 11.14
CA THR A 186 -0.74 10.88 12.53
C THR A 186 -1.44 9.85 13.41
N GLN A 187 -2.75 9.67 13.26
CA GLN A 187 -3.48 8.64 14.00
C GLN A 187 -3.16 7.24 13.50
N ALA A 188 -2.99 7.08 12.18
CA ALA A 188 -2.54 5.84 11.57
C ALA A 188 -1.19 5.37 12.16
N ALA A 189 -0.15 6.21 12.06
CA ALA A 189 1.17 5.87 12.58
C ALA A 189 1.22 5.81 14.11
N GLY A 190 0.40 6.64 14.78
CA GLY A 190 0.24 6.67 16.24
C GLY A 190 -0.65 5.53 16.73
N ARG A 191 -1.90 5.82 17.05
CA ARG A 191 -2.78 4.93 17.83
C ARG A 191 -3.00 3.58 17.17
N CYS A 192 -3.05 3.54 15.83
CA CYS A 192 -3.34 2.30 15.11
C CYS A 192 -2.15 1.36 14.97
N MET A 193 -0.92 1.89 15.04
CA MET A 193 0.29 1.10 14.82
C MET A 193 1.16 1.01 16.08
N SER A 194 1.51 2.14 16.68
CA SER A 194 2.64 2.22 17.62
C SER A 194 2.29 2.72 19.03
N GLN A 195 1.39 3.71 19.12
CA GLN A 195 1.42 4.89 20.00
C GLN A 195 0.04 5.45 20.38
N GLY A 196 -0.47 5.29 21.60
CA GLY A 196 -1.70 5.95 22.07
C GLY A 196 -2.96 5.10 22.06
N ASP A 197 -4.07 5.70 22.49
CA ASP A 197 -5.34 5.03 22.77
C ASP A 197 -6.15 4.76 21.50
N LEU A 198 -6.65 3.54 21.37
CA LEU A 198 -7.54 3.12 20.28
C LEU A 198 -8.99 3.54 20.57
N PRO A 199 -9.76 3.98 19.56
CA PRO A 199 -11.20 4.21 19.74
C PRO A 199 -11.90 2.94 20.19
N ASP A 200 -12.73 3.03 21.23
CA ASP A 200 -13.47 1.90 21.81
C ASP A 200 -14.31 1.15 20.76
N ALA A 201 -14.41 -0.18 20.91
CA ALA A 201 -15.15 -1.02 19.96
C ALA A 201 -16.57 -0.50 19.75
N ASP A 202 -17.27 -0.10 20.81
CA ASP A 202 -18.61 0.49 20.74
C ASP A 202 -18.64 1.80 19.93
N ALA A 203 -17.60 2.61 20.00
CA ALA A 203 -17.51 3.85 19.21
C ALA A 203 -17.34 3.54 17.72
N ILE A 204 -16.54 2.51 17.40
CA ILE A 204 -16.34 2.05 16.03
C ILE A 204 -17.63 1.42 15.49
N VAL A 205 -18.31 0.58 16.26
CA VAL A 205 -19.61 0.00 15.88
C VAL A 205 -20.67 1.08 15.66
N ARG A 206 -20.71 2.13 16.49
CA ARG A 206 -21.59 3.29 16.27
C ARG A 206 -21.25 4.04 14.99
N LEU A 207 -19.97 4.24 14.68
CA LEU A 207 -19.54 4.84 13.42
C LEU A 207 -19.99 3.98 12.24
N THR A 208 -19.78 2.67 12.30
CA THR A 208 -20.21 1.73 11.25
C THR A 208 -21.72 1.79 11.05
N GLN A 209 -22.52 1.74 12.12
CA GLN A 209 -23.98 1.87 12.04
C GLN A 209 -24.38 3.22 11.42
N ALA A 210 -23.76 4.33 11.83
CA ALA A 210 -24.07 5.64 11.28
C ALA A 210 -23.77 5.73 9.77
N LEU A 211 -22.67 5.12 9.31
CA LEU A 211 -22.34 5.04 7.88
C LEU A 211 -23.36 4.19 7.11
N ALA A 212 -23.86 3.09 7.72
CA ALA A 212 -24.90 2.25 7.15
C ALA A 212 -26.26 2.99 7.08
N ASP A 213 -26.65 3.69 8.14
CA ASP A 213 -27.89 4.49 8.20
C ASP A 213 -27.90 5.61 7.17
N MET A 214 -26.72 6.19 6.87
CA MET A 214 -26.54 7.17 5.79
C MET A 214 -26.49 6.54 4.38
N GLY A 215 -26.53 5.21 4.27
CA GLY A 215 -26.39 4.49 3.00
C GLY A 215 -25.01 4.60 2.37
N LYS A 216 -23.97 4.96 3.14
CA LYS A 216 -22.59 5.05 2.63
C LYS A 216 -21.91 3.68 2.53
N ILE A 217 -22.32 2.73 3.36
CA ILE A 217 -21.94 1.32 3.32
C ILE A 217 -23.19 0.44 3.23
N ASP A 218 -23.00 -0.86 2.99
CA ASP A 218 -24.08 -1.83 3.15
C ASP A 218 -24.56 -1.92 4.62
N GLY A 219 -25.77 -2.42 4.83
CA GLY A 219 -26.34 -2.58 6.16
C GLY A 219 -25.48 -3.50 7.05
N VAL A 220 -25.35 -3.17 8.34
CA VAL A 220 -24.56 -3.99 9.27
C VAL A 220 -25.17 -5.37 9.51
N GLU A 221 -26.47 -5.55 9.22
CA GLU A 221 -27.15 -6.83 9.30
C GLU A 221 -26.56 -7.89 8.37
N PHE A 222 -25.91 -7.47 7.27
CA PHE A 222 -25.24 -8.39 6.35
C PHE A 222 -23.94 -8.95 6.92
N LEU A 223 -23.36 -8.34 7.96
CA LEU A 223 -22.17 -8.85 8.63
C LEU A 223 -22.46 -9.93 9.68
N ARG A 224 -23.73 -10.12 10.05
CA ARG A 224 -24.14 -10.89 11.25
C ARG A 224 -23.70 -12.35 11.23
N ASP A 225 -23.66 -12.96 10.05
CA ASP A 225 -23.33 -14.38 9.88
C ASP A 225 -21.95 -14.59 9.23
N ASP A 226 -21.21 -13.50 8.98
CA ASP A 226 -19.92 -13.54 8.31
C ASP A 226 -18.85 -14.12 9.22
N ARG A 227 -18.03 -15.00 8.63
CA ARG A 227 -16.95 -15.68 9.34
C ARG A 227 -15.66 -14.89 9.18
N VAL A 228 -15.10 -14.47 10.32
CA VAL A 228 -13.91 -13.60 10.35
C VAL A 228 -12.77 -14.27 11.08
N TRP A 229 -11.60 -14.32 10.44
CA TRP A 229 -10.38 -14.87 11.03
C TRP A 229 -9.35 -13.76 11.22
N ILE A 230 -8.80 -13.64 12.41
CA ILE A 230 -7.88 -12.55 12.78
C ILE A 230 -6.61 -13.15 13.36
N PHE A 231 -5.46 -12.64 12.93
CA PHE A 231 -4.15 -13.05 13.40
C PHE A 231 -3.24 -11.85 13.69
N HIS A 232 -2.42 -12.01 14.72
CA HIS A 232 -1.31 -11.13 15.02
C HIS A 232 -0.15 -11.92 15.64
N GLY A 233 1.08 -11.60 15.26
CA GLY A 233 2.29 -12.27 15.74
C GLY A 233 2.86 -11.62 17.00
N LYS A 234 3.39 -12.43 17.93
CA LYS A 234 3.90 -11.94 19.23
C LYS A 234 5.09 -10.97 19.11
N SER A 235 5.92 -11.11 18.07
CA SER A 235 7.09 -10.28 17.80
C SER A 235 6.82 -9.18 16.77
N ASP A 236 5.56 -8.95 16.41
CA ASP A 236 5.19 -7.79 15.61
C ASP A 236 5.26 -6.52 16.47
N HIS A 237 6.17 -5.63 16.06
CA HIS A 237 6.36 -4.31 16.66
C HIS A 237 6.06 -3.18 15.69
N ARG A 238 5.52 -3.49 14.50
CA ARG A 238 5.11 -2.51 13.48
C ARG A 238 3.65 -2.15 13.65
N VAL A 239 2.80 -3.15 13.88
CA VAL A 239 1.42 -2.98 14.34
C VAL A 239 1.34 -3.64 15.71
N ARG A 240 0.63 -3.02 16.66
CA ARG A 240 0.46 -3.60 18.00
C ARG A 240 -0.66 -4.64 18.01
N SER A 241 -0.50 -5.67 18.84
CA SER A 241 -1.53 -6.70 19.03
C SER A 241 -2.86 -6.14 19.51
N SER A 242 -2.83 -5.03 20.28
CA SER A 242 -4.03 -4.31 20.70
C SER A 242 -4.88 -3.78 19.53
N SER A 243 -4.28 -3.45 18.38
CA SER A 243 -5.00 -3.03 17.19
C SER A 243 -5.77 -4.20 16.57
N SER A 244 -5.14 -5.36 16.42
CA SER A 244 -5.83 -6.57 15.95
C SER A 244 -6.89 -7.05 16.94
N GLN A 245 -6.63 -6.91 18.25
CA GLN A 245 -7.59 -7.21 19.31
C GLN A 245 -8.83 -6.29 19.23
N ARG A 246 -8.64 -4.98 18.99
CA ARG A 246 -9.76 -4.05 18.81
C ARG A 246 -10.56 -4.35 17.54
N ALA A 247 -9.91 -4.83 16.47
CA ALA A 247 -10.62 -5.31 15.27
C ALA A 247 -11.48 -6.54 15.58
N ALA A 248 -10.97 -7.46 16.40
CA ALA A 248 -11.72 -8.64 16.85
C ALA A 248 -12.94 -8.24 17.68
N GLU A 249 -12.79 -7.32 18.63
CA GLU A 249 -13.91 -6.82 19.45
C GLU A 249 -15.03 -6.21 18.59
N VAL A 250 -14.67 -5.43 17.56
CA VAL A 250 -15.64 -4.85 16.62
C VAL A 250 -16.38 -5.95 15.85
N TYR A 251 -15.67 -6.93 15.29
CA TYR A 251 -16.32 -8.04 14.59
C TYR A 251 -17.14 -8.94 15.51
N GLN A 252 -16.73 -9.14 16.77
CA GLN A 252 -17.51 -9.91 17.73
C GLN A 252 -18.87 -9.24 18.02
N GLN A 253 -18.93 -7.91 17.98
CA GLN A 253 -20.19 -7.16 18.10
C GLN A 253 -21.02 -7.18 16.81
N LEU A 254 -20.40 -7.09 15.63
CA LEU A 254 -21.10 -7.03 14.33
C LEU A 254 -21.53 -8.41 13.81
N SER A 255 -20.64 -9.40 13.90
CA SER A 255 -20.78 -10.76 13.34
C SER A 255 -21.06 -11.83 14.40
N GLY A 256 -21.06 -11.46 15.69
CA GLY A 256 -21.21 -12.40 16.80
C GLY A 256 -19.93 -13.18 17.10
N ALA A 257 -19.63 -13.34 18.39
CA ALA A 257 -18.35 -13.90 18.83
C ALA A 257 -18.06 -15.33 18.33
N GLN A 258 -19.09 -16.14 18.10
CA GLN A 258 -18.96 -17.49 17.57
C GLN A 258 -18.43 -17.55 16.13
N ASN A 259 -18.56 -16.45 15.37
CA ASN A 259 -18.13 -16.38 13.97
C ASN A 259 -16.71 -15.79 13.83
N VAL A 260 -16.09 -15.32 14.92
CA VAL A 260 -14.78 -14.66 14.93
C VAL A 260 -13.71 -15.57 15.55
N SER A 261 -12.74 -15.99 14.75
CA SER A 261 -11.56 -16.72 15.22
C SER A 261 -10.42 -15.75 15.52
N VAL A 262 -10.01 -15.66 16.79
CA VAL A 262 -9.00 -14.72 17.28
C VAL A 262 -7.70 -15.46 17.57
N ASN A 263 -6.66 -15.18 16.78
CA ASN A 263 -5.36 -15.86 16.79
C ASN A 263 -4.22 -14.87 17.04
N ILE A 264 -4.27 -14.21 18.21
CA ILE A 264 -3.34 -13.13 18.57
C ILE A 264 -2.24 -13.66 19.50
N ASP A 265 -1.00 -13.35 19.16
CA ASP A 265 0.22 -13.66 19.91
C ASP A 265 0.40 -15.16 20.22
N LEU A 266 -0.22 -16.03 19.39
CA LEU A 266 -0.18 -17.48 19.52
C LEU A 266 1.17 -18.08 19.12
N ILE A 267 1.87 -17.42 18.18
CA ILE A 267 3.19 -17.81 17.69
C ILE A 267 4.14 -16.62 17.72
N ASP A 268 5.44 -16.92 17.75
CA ASP A 268 6.50 -15.92 17.73
C ASP A 268 6.78 -15.43 16.30
N ALA A 269 5.81 -14.70 15.75
CA ALA A 269 5.88 -14.10 14.42
C ALA A 269 6.06 -12.58 14.52
N GLY A 270 6.88 -12.02 13.64
CA GLY A 270 6.99 -10.59 13.36
C GLY A 270 5.89 -10.08 12.44
N HIS A 271 6.07 -8.87 11.92
CA HIS A 271 5.16 -8.24 10.95
C HIS A 271 5.33 -8.86 9.55
N ALA A 272 4.70 -10.02 9.33
CA ALA A 272 4.78 -10.76 8.09
C ALA A 272 3.53 -11.63 7.87
N MET A 273 3.33 -12.10 6.63
CA MET A 273 2.38 -13.18 6.34
C MET A 273 3.01 -14.50 6.82
N PRO A 274 2.45 -15.18 7.84
CA PRO A 274 2.98 -16.45 8.29
C PRO A 274 2.66 -17.54 7.28
N THR A 275 3.67 -18.33 6.91
CA THR A 275 3.49 -19.48 6.03
C THR A 275 4.05 -20.75 6.66
N GLN A 276 3.70 -21.89 6.05
CA GLN A 276 4.16 -23.19 6.50
C GLN A 276 5.65 -23.43 6.27
N ASN A 277 6.23 -22.90 5.20
CA ASN A 277 7.57 -23.30 4.74
C ASN A 277 8.25 -22.31 3.77
N PHE A 278 7.82 -21.06 3.73
CA PHE A 278 8.43 -20.04 2.86
C PHE A 278 8.57 -18.69 3.56
N GLY A 279 9.69 -18.02 3.31
CA GLY A 279 9.88 -16.62 3.69
C GLY A 279 11.15 -16.39 4.50
N ALA A 280 11.24 -15.20 5.09
CA ALA A 280 12.29 -14.86 6.03
C ALA A 280 12.06 -15.55 7.39
N ASP A 281 13.01 -15.38 8.31
CA ASP A 281 12.84 -15.76 9.71
C ASP A 281 11.53 -15.19 10.27
N CYS A 282 10.65 -16.08 10.75
CA CYS A 282 9.34 -15.75 11.27
C CYS A 282 9.39 -14.68 12.37
N THR A 283 10.41 -14.68 13.21
CA THR A 283 10.49 -13.80 14.39
C THR A 283 10.83 -12.35 14.05
N HIS A 284 11.20 -12.07 12.79
CA HIS A 284 11.66 -10.75 12.35
C HIS A 284 10.75 -10.14 11.27
N SER A 285 10.61 -8.82 11.31
CA SER A 285 9.80 -8.04 10.35
C SER A 285 10.60 -7.63 9.12
N ASN A 286 11.10 -8.61 8.36
CA ASN A 286 12.00 -8.39 7.22
C ASN A 286 11.28 -8.61 5.88
N SER A 287 11.74 -7.91 4.84
CA SER A 287 11.37 -8.22 3.45
C SER A 287 11.63 -9.71 3.15
N PRO A 288 10.73 -10.44 2.46
CA PRO A 288 9.55 -9.97 1.70
C PRO A 288 8.28 -9.73 2.54
N TYR A 289 8.39 -9.68 3.87
CA TYR A 289 7.26 -9.66 4.81
C TYR A 289 6.34 -10.89 4.65
N ILE A 290 6.99 -12.02 4.34
CA ILE A 290 6.45 -13.38 4.36
C ILE A 290 7.43 -14.16 5.23
N GLY A 291 6.92 -14.89 6.22
CA GLY A 291 7.74 -15.60 7.21
C GLY A 291 7.55 -17.10 7.13
N ASP A 292 8.66 -17.85 7.17
CA ASP A 292 8.63 -19.30 7.37
C ASP A 292 8.37 -19.57 8.86
N CYS A 293 7.08 -19.61 9.21
CA CYS A 293 6.59 -19.67 10.57
C CYS A 293 6.17 -21.07 11.01
N GLN A 294 6.27 -22.07 10.12
CA GLN A 294 5.66 -23.38 10.32
C GLN A 294 4.16 -23.25 10.69
N TYR A 295 3.51 -22.21 10.15
CA TYR A 295 2.13 -21.84 10.45
C TYR A 295 1.40 -21.44 9.18
N ASP A 296 0.42 -22.25 8.79
CA ASP A 296 -0.36 -22.06 7.57
C ASP A 296 -1.52 -21.06 7.77
N ALA A 297 -1.20 -19.76 7.84
CA ALA A 297 -2.21 -18.73 8.04
C ALA A 297 -3.26 -18.72 6.93
N ALA A 298 -2.84 -18.85 5.66
CA ALA A 298 -3.74 -18.89 4.50
C ALA A 298 -4.70 -20.08 4.56
N GLY A 299 -4.22 -21.28 4.89
CA GLY A 299 -5.07 -22.45 5.06
C GLY A 299 -6.06 -22.33 6.21
N LEU A 300 -5.61 -21.83 7.36
CA LEU A 300 -6.45 -21.64 8.54
C LEU A 300 -7.55 -20.59 8.30
N LEU A 301 -7.21 -19.46 7.68
CA LEU A 301 -8.18 -18.41 7.38
C LEU A 301 -9.20 -18.86 6.33
N LEU A 302 -8.76 -19.56 5.27
CA LEU A 302 -9.67 -20.06 4.24
C LEU A 302 -10.61 -21.13 4.80
N ASN A 303 -10.13 -22.05 5.63
CA ASN A 303 -10.98 -23.05 6.30
C ASN A 303 -12.00 -22.39 7.24
N HIS A 304 -11.63 -21.33 7.96
CA HIS A 304 -12.58 -20.62 8.82
C HIS A 304 -13.71 -20.00 7.99
N ILE A 305 -13.35 -19.27 6.95
CA ILE A 305 -14.30 -18.52 6.09
C ILE A 305 -15.21 -19.48 5.30
N TYR A 306 -14.64 -20.46 4.61
CA TYR A 306 -15.42 -21.34 3.72
C TYR A 306 -15.99 -22.57 4.42
N GLY A 307 -15.51 -22.89 5.63
CA GLY A 307 -15.79 -24.14 6.32
C GLY A 307 -14.78 -25.21 5.91
N PRO A 308 -15.02 -26.48 6.27
CA PRO A 308 -14.08 -27.56 6.00
C PRO A 308 -13.68 -27.64 4.51
N LEU A 309 -12.38 -27.48 4.24
CA LEU A 309 -11.77 -27.59 2.93
C LEU A 309 -11.01 -28.92 2.78
N SER A 310 -10.85 -29.37 1.54
CA SER A 310 -9.91 -30.44 1.21
C SER A 310 -8.47 -30.00 1.53
N PRO A 311 -7.58 -30.92 1.94
CA PRO A 311 -6.16 -30.61 2.14
C PRO A 311 -5.53 -29.94 0.90
N PRO A 312 -4.48 -29.12 1.07
CA PRO A 312 -3.84 -28.41 -0.03
C PRO A 312 -3.22 -29.41 -1.02
N ALA A 313 -3.34 -29.11 -2.32
CA ALA A 313 -2.67 -29.84 -3.38
C ALA A 313 -1.36 -29.15 -3.76
N SER A 314 -0.59 -29.76 -4.67
CA SER A 314 0.54 -29.07 -5.30
C SER A 314 0.03 -27.91 -6.14
N GLU A 315 0.45 -26.69 -5.81
CA GLU A 315 0.17 -25.51 -6.62
C GLU A 315 0.86 -25.61 -8.00
N LYS A 316 0.26 -24.98 -9.00
CA LYS A 316 0.74 -24.98 -10.38
C LYS A 316 1.19 -23.57 -10.76
N PRO A 317 2.49 -23.30 -10.88
CA PRO A 317 2.98 -21.96 -11.18
C PRO A 317 2.40 -21.32 -12.45
N GLU A 318 2.02 -22.14 -13.43
CA GLU A 318 1.36 -21.76 -14.68
C GLU A 318 -0.10 -21.33 -14.51
N ASN A 319 -0.73 -21.63 -13.38
CA ASN A 319 -2.07 -21.18 -13.00
C ASN A 319 -2.08 -19.79 -12.40
N LEU A 320 -0.91 -19.21 -12.10
CA LEU A 320 -0.79 -17.81 -11.75
C LEU A 320 -0.72 -16.97 -13.03
N LEU A 321 -1.81 -16.29 -13.34
CA LEU A 321 -2.00 -15.42 -14.49
C LEU A 321 -1.95 -13.95 -14.06
N THR A 322 -1.94 -13.07 -15.05
CA THR A 322 -2.12 -11.62 -14.85
C THR A 322 -3.49 -11.18 -15.32
N PHE A 323 -3.97 -10.02 -14.87
CA PHE A 323 -5.14 -9.36 -15.45
C PHE A 323 -4.93 -7.85 -15.49
N ASP A 324 -5.57 -7.19 -16.45
CA ASP A 324 -5.57 -5.73 -16.56
C ASP A 324 -6.51 -5.11 -15.52
N GLN A 325 -5.95 -4.37 -14.58
CA GLN A 325 -6.68 -3.65 -13.55
C GLN A 325 -6.72 -2.13 -13.79
N SER A 326 -6.06 -1.63 -14.85
CA SER A 326 -6.03 -0.20 -15.22
C SER A 326 -7.41 0.37 -15.54
N LEU A 327 -8.33 -0.49 -15.98
CA LEU A 327 -9.72 -0.11 -16.30
C LEU A 327 -10.68 -0.28 -15.12
N LEU A 328 -10.21 -0.92 -14.04
CA LEU A 328 -10.98 -1.19 -12.83
C LEU A 328 -10.69 -0.15 -11.75
N SER A 329 -9.50 0.45 -11.78
CA SER A 329 -9.10 1.53 -10.91
C SER A 329 -9.00 2.83 -11.66
N TYR A 330 -9.39 3.88 -10.97
CA TYR A 330 -9.22 5.25 -11.38
C TYR A 330 -8.21 5.99 -10.49
N SER A 331 -7.74 5.37 -9.42
CA SER A 331 -6.72 5.90 -8.54
C SER A 331 -5.32 5.74 -9.13
N GLN A 332 -4.52 6.81 -9.11
CA GLN A 332 -3.07 6.79 -9.41
C GLN A 332 -2.24 5.91 -8.44
N TYR A 333 -2.86 5.47 -7.34
CA TYR A 333 -2.25 4.68 -6.28
C TYR A 333 -2.40 3.17 -6.51
N LEU A 334 -2.91 2.76 -7.66
CA LEU A 334 -3.09 1.38 -8.07
C LEU A 334 -2.24 1.09 -9.30
N ASP A 335 -1.73 -0.13 -9.41
CA ASP A 335 -0.97 -0.57 -10.58
C ASP A 335 -1.93 -0.84 -11.75
N ASP A 336 -1.40 -1.06 -12.96
CA ASP A 336 -2.16 -1.44 -14.16
C ASP A 336 -2.36 -2.96 -14.26
N THR A 337 -1.54 -3.78 -13.59
CA THR A 337 -1.61 -5.25 -13.67
C THR A 337 -1.71 -5.91 -12.31
N GLY A 338 -2.76 -6.72 -12.14
CA GLY A 338 -2.95 -7.59 -10.98
C GLY A 338 -2.57 -9.04 -11.30
N TYR A 339 -2.46 -9.88 -10.26
CA TYR A 339 -2.28 -11.32 -10.42
C TYR A 339 -3.54 -12.07 -10.05
N ILE A 340 -3.74 -13.24 -10.65
CA ILE A 340 -4.87 -14.12 -10.35
C ILE A 340 -4.44 -15.57 -10.49
N TYR A 341 -4.70 -16.37 -9.47
CA TYR A 341 -4.52 -17.81 -9.50
C TYR A 341 -5.85 -18.47 -9.88
N VAL A 342 -5.87 -19.17 -11.00
CA VAL A 342 -7.05 -19.88 -11.50
C VAL A 342 -6.77 -21.38 -11.45
N PRO A 343 -7.36 -22.13 -10.49
CA PRO A 343 -7.22 -23.58 -10.43
C PRO A 343 -7.62 -24.25 -11.74
N ASP A 344 -7.07 -25.42 -12.06
CA ASP A 344 -7.43 -26.17 -13.28
C ASP A 344 -8.94 -26.40 -13.38
N ALA A 345 -9.56 -26.72 -12.24
CA ALA A 345 -10.99 -26.94 -12.12
C ALA A 345 -11.85 -25.69 -12.40
N CYS A 346 -11.24 -24.50 -12.53
CA CYS A 346 -11.88 -23.22 -12.78
C CYS A 346 -11.64 -22.64 -14.18
N ARG A 347 -10.74 -23.22 -15.00
CA ARG A 347 -10.41 -22.70 -16.35
C ARG A 347 -11.53 -22.91 -17.38
N ASP A 348 -12.17 -24.08 -17.38
CA ASP A 348 -13.26 -24.46 -18.30
C ASP A 348 -14.51 -24.96 -17.54
N ALA A 349 -14.74 -24.36 -16.37
CA ALA A 349 -15.64 -24.95 -15.38
C ALA A 349 -17.12 -24.81 -15.76
N GLN A 350 -17.80 -25.95 -15.86
CA GLN A 350 -19.27 -25.99 -15.88
C GLN A 350 -19.87 -25.57 -14.54
N ALA A 351 -19.16 -25.82 -13.44
CA ALA A 351 -19.58 -25.45 -12.10
C ALA A 351 -18.90 -24.14 -11.65
N ALA A 352 -19.66 -23.26 -11.00
CA ALA A 352 -19.15 -22.00 -10.50
C ALA A 352 -18.04 -22.20 -9.44
N CYS A 353 -17.01 -21.36 -9.51
CA CYS A 353 -15.88 -21.32 -8.58
C CYS A 353 -16.05 -20.22 -7.52
N ARG A 354 -15.48 -20.47 -6.34
CA ARG A 354 -15.43 -19.48 -5.26
C ARG A 354 -14.33 -18.47 -5.55
N VAL A 355 -14.37 -17.30 -4.91
CA VAL A 355 -13.36 -16.24 -5.09
C VAL A 355 -12.84 -15.75 -3.76
N HIS A 356 -11.52 -15.74 -3.59
CA HIS A 356 -10.86 -15.07 -2.48
C HIS A 356 -10.00 -13.92 -2.99
N ILE A 357 -10.22 -12.70 -2.49
CA ILE A 357 -9.37 -11.55 -2.75
C ILE A 357 -8.29 -11.47 -1.67
N ALA A 358 -7.01 -11.55 -2.03
CA ALA A 358 -5.90 -11.50 -1.08
C ALA A 358 -5.07 -10.21 -1.29
N LEU A 359 -5.15 -9.29 -0.34
CA LEU A 359 -4.50 -7.98 -0.39
C LEU A 359 -3.13 -8.02 0.28
N HIS A 360 -2.08 -7.68 -0.47
CA HIS A 360 -0.71 -7.56 0.04
C HIS A 360 -0.57 -6.39 1.03
N GLY A 361 0.49 -6.40 1.86
CA GLY A 361 0.85 -5.28 2.73
C GLY A 361 1.71 -4.22 2.03
N CYS A 362 2.11 -3.19 2.78
CA CYS A 362 3.07 -2.20 2.29
C CYS A 362 4.39 -2.87 1.88
N LYS A 363 5.08 -2.33 0.86
CA LYS A 363 6.34 -2.88 0.30
C LYS A 363 6.20 -4.31 -0.27
N GLN A 364 4.98 -4.77 -0.59
CA GLN A 364 4.73 -6.10 -1.16
C GLN A 364 4.01 -6.06 -2.52
N ASN A 365 3.82 -4.88 -3.08
CA ASN A 365 3.22 -4.70 -4.39
C ASN A 365 4.17 -5.13 -5.52
N ARG A 366 3.63 -5.27 -6.73
CA ARG A 366 4.34 -5.78 -7.91
C ARG A 366 5.64 -5.06 -8.23
N SER A 367 5.66 -3.73 -8.17
CA SER A 367 6.89 -2.97 -8.45
C SER A 367 7.97 -3.11 -7.37
N THR A 368 7.63 -3.64 -6.19
CA THR A 368 8.59 -3.93 -5.12
C THR A 368 9.01 -5.41 -5.10
N LEU A 369 8.05 -6.34 -5.12
CA LEU A 369 8.30 -7.79 -4.95
C LEU A 369 7.83 -8.65 -6.13
N GLN A 370 7.44 -8.06 -7.24
CA GLN A 370 6.88 -8.78 -8.39
C GLN A 370 5.70 -9.66 -7.96
N ASP A 371 5.73 -10.95 -8.28
CA ASP A 371 4.69 -11.92 -7.93
C ASP A 371 4.95 -12.65 -6.60
N THR A 372 5.97 -12.28 -5.82
CA THR A 372 6.39 -13.02 -4.60
C THR A 372 5.23 -13.24 -3.63
N PHE A 373 4.42 -12.21 -3.35
CA PHE A 373 3.25 -12.35 -2.48
C PHE A 373 2.21 -13.29 -3.10
N ALA A 374 1.89 -13.10 -4.37
CA ALA A 374 0.89 -13.90 -5.08
C ALA A 374 1.32 -15.38 -5.22
N ARG A 375 2.62 -15.67 -5.32
CA ARG A 375 3.15 -17.03 -5.35
C ARG A 375 3.22 -17.67 -3.98
N HIS A 376 3.68 -16.93 -2.97
CA HIS A 376 4.20 -17.54 -1.76
C HIS A 376 3.47 -17.17 -0.47
N ALA A 377 2.38 -16.41 -0.52
CA ALA A 377 1.57 -16.15 0.67
C ALA A 377 0.74 -17.37 1.16
N GLY A 378 0.83 -18.52 0.47
CA GLY A 378 0.28 -19.80 0.92
C GLY A 378 -1.13 -20.15 0.42
N TYR A 379 -1.78 -19.26 -0.34
CA TYR A 379 -3.17 -19.47 -0.77
C TYR A 379 -3.33 -20.48 -1.93
N ASN A 380 -2.39 -20.52 -2.87
CA ASN A 380 -2.58 -21.20 -4.16
C ASN A 380 -2.74 -22.73 -4.04
N ALA A 381 -1.99 -23.36 -3.13
CA ALA A 381 -2.09 -24.79 -2.86
C ALA A 381 -3.48 -25.20 -2.33
N TRP A 382 -4.09 -24.36 -1.49
CA TRP A 382 -5.45 -24.53 -1.01
C TRP A 382 -6.49 -24.25 -2.09
N ALA A 383 -6.24 -23.22 -2.90
CA ALA A 383 -7.08 -22.86 -4.03
C ALA A 383 -7.22 -23.99 -5.04
N GLU A 384 -6.10 -24.63 -5.39
CA GLU A 384 -6.03 -25.71 -6.38
C GLU A 384 -6.96 -26.88 -6.04
N SER A 385 -6.98 -27.32 -4.77
CA SER A 385 -7.80 -28.46 -4.33
C SER A 385 -9.24 -28.11 -3.97
N ASN A 386 -9.62 -26.82 -3.96
CA ASN A 386 -10.90 -26.37 -3.40
C ASN A 386 -11.77 -25.50 -4.34
N ARG A 387 -11.40 -25.35 -5.62
CA ARG A 387 -12.12 -24.52 -6.61
C ARG A 387 -12.28 -23.07 -6.12
N ILE A 388 -11.21 -22.52 -5.55
CA ILE A 388 -11.16 -21.12 -5.12
C ILE A 388 -10.23 -20.39 -6.08
N ILE A 389 -10.75 -19.43 -6.82
CA ILE A 389 -9.93 -18.48 -7.57
C ILE A 389 -9.37 -17.48 -6.55
N VAL A 390 -8.06 -17.21 -6.60
CA VAL A 390 -7.43 -16.21 -5.72
C VAL A 390 -7.00 -15.01 -6.54
N VAL A 391 -7.51 -13.83 -6.20
CA VAL A 391 -7.16 -12.59 -6.88
C VAL A 391 -6.23 -11.80 -5.98
N TYR A 392 -5.15 -11.29 -6.57
CA TYR A 392 -4.13 -10.47 -5.89
C TYR A 392 -4.04 -9.10 -6.57
N PRO A 393 -4.99 -8.20 -6.29
CA PRO A 393 -4.93 -6.82 -6.77
C PRO A 393 -3.64 -6.13 -6.31
N GLN A 394 -3.12 -5.20 -7.12
CA GLN A 394 -1.83 -4.55 -6.88
C GLN A 394 -1.98 -3.04 -6.70
N THR A 395 -1.34 -2.49 -5.67
CA THR A 395 -1.16 -1.03 -5.57
C THR A 395 0.01 -0.57 -6.42
N SER A 396 0.06 0.72 -6.75
CA SER A 396 1.30 1.34 -7.24
C SER A 396 2.30 1.50 -6.09
N ASN A 397 3.49 2.06 -6.33
CA ASN A 397 4.45 2.35 -5.26
C ASN A 397 4.05 3.53 -4.37
N GLU A 398 3.04 4.30 -4.77
CA GLU A 398 2.66 5.54 -4.11
C GLU A 398 1.23 5.46 -3.54
N PRO A 399 0.95 6.20 -2.44
CA PRO A 399 1.94 6.75 -1.52
C PRO A 399 2.52 5.65 -0.62
N MET A 400 3.61 5.96 0.07
CA MET A 400 4.13 5.18 1.21
C MET A 400 4.51 3.72 0.89
N ASN A 401 5.23 3.50 -0.21
CA ASN A 401 5.71 2.17 -0.62
C ASN A 401 4.57 1.19 -0.95
N GLY A 402 3.50 1.68 -1.57
CA GLY A 402 2.40 0.83 -2.03
C GLY A 402 1.58 0.22 -0.89
N CYS A 403 1.26 1.01 0.12
CA CYS A 403 0.22 0.63 1.08
C CYS A 403 -1.16 0.82 0.47
N TRP A 404 -2.13 0.00 0.86
CA TRP A 404 -3.55 0.29 0.63
C TRP A 404 -4.00 1.53 1.42
N ASP A 405 -5.05 2.20 0.95
CA ASP A 405 -5.62 3.38 1.61
C ASP A 405 -6.47 2.99 2.82
N TRP A 406 -5.91 3.25 4.00
CA TRP A 406 -6.59 3.06 5.28
C TRP A 406 -6.54 4.30 6.18
N TRP A 407 -6.08 5.43 5.63
CA TRP A 407 -6.03 6.71 6.34
C TRP A 407 -6.53 7.89 5.50
N GLY A 408 -7.17 7.64 4.36
CA GLY A 408 -7.85 8.64 3.54
C GLY A 408 -6.93 9.37 2.58
N TYR A 409 -5.78 8.79 2.18
CA TYR A 409 -4.89 9.47 1.23
C TYR A 409 -5.45 9.55 -0.19
N ALA A 410 -6.36 8.64 -0.54
CA ALA A 410 -7.01 8.61 -1.85
C ALA A 410 -8.35 9.36 -1.84
N ASP A 411 -8.77 9.90 -0.71
CA ASP A 411 -10.04 10.60 -0.59
C ASP A 411 -10.05 11.89 -1.42
N THR A 412 -11.19 12.13 -2.05
CA THR A 412 -11.36 13.18 -3.06
C THR A 412 -11.89 14.50 -2.50
N GLY A 413 -12.08 14.58 -1.18
CA GLY A 413 -12.47 15.77 -0.43
C GLY A 413 -11.65 15.98 0.84
N HIS A 414 -11.63 17.21 1.37
CA HIS A 414 -11.04 17.48 2.68
C HIS A 414 -11.92 16.92 3.79
N ASP A 415 -11.30 16.22 4.75
CA ASP A 415 -11.95 15.59 5.90
C ASP A 415 -13.10 14.64 5.52
N THR A 416 -13.05 14.04 4.32
CA THR A 416 -13.95 12.94 4.00
C THR A 416 -13.40 11.64 4.59
N LEU A 417 -14.29 10.72 4.95
CA LEU A 417 -13.96 9.37 5.41
C LEU A 417 -14.34 8.38 4.31
N ASP A 418 -14.14 8.75 3.05
CA ASP A 418 -14.66 8.00 1.92
C ASP A 418 -13.91 6.68 1.75
N TYR A 419 -12.65 6.59 2.16
CA TYR A 419 -11.85 5.36 2.23
C TYR A 419 -12.50 4.24 3.08
N LEU A 420 -13.41 4.61 3.99
CA LEU A 420 -14.20 3.66 4.77
C LEU A 420 -15.46 3.17 4.04
N THR A 421 -15.86 3.81 2.94
CA THR A 421 -17.20 3.70 2.35
C THR A 421 -17.17 3.18 0.91
N ARG A 422 -18.36 2.98 0.32
CA ARG A 422 -18.51 2.65 -1.10
C ARG A 422 -18.08 3.79 -2.05
N GLN A 423 -17.77 4.97 -1.52
CA GLN A 423 -17.25 6.10 -2.30
C GLN A 423 -15.72 6.11 -2.38
N GLY A 424 -15.02 5.38 -1.51
CA GLY A 424 -13.56 5.33 -1.48
C GLY A 424 -12.99 4.76 -2.79
N PRO A 425 -12.00 5.41 -3.43
CA PRO A 425 -11.50 4.95 -4.73
C PRO A 425 -10.98 3.51 -4.73
N GLN A 426 -10.24 3.11 -3.69
CA GLN A 426 -9.76 1.73 -3.59
C GLN A 426 -10.86 0.73 -3.22
N MET A 427 -11.90 1.17 -2.51
CA MET A 427 -13.07 0.34 -2.21
C MET A 427 -13.88 0.06 -3.48
N GLN A 428 -14.12 1.08 -4.30
CA GLN A 428 -14.74 0.91 -5.62
C GLN A 428 -13.92 0.03 -6.54
N PHE A 429 -12.60 0.17 -6.52
CA PHE A 429 -11.69 -0.69 -7.29
C PHE A 429 -11.87 -2.17 -6.93
N ILE A 430 -11.81 -2.51 -5.65
CA ILE A 430 -12.00 -3.89 -5.17
C ILE A 430 -13.39 -4.40 -5.59
N LYS A 431 -14.44 -3.59 -5.45
CA LYS A 431 -15.79 -3.98 -5.89
C LYS A 431 -15.87 -4.21 -7.39
N ARG A 432 -15.24 -3.36 -8.22
CA ARG A 432 -15.23 -3.51 -9.68
C ARG A 432 -14.50 -4.78 -10.14
N ILE A 433 -13.46 -5.23 -9.43
CA ILE A 433 -12.85 -6.54 -9.68
C ILE A 433 -13.88 -7.65 -9.48
N VAL A 434 -14.65 -7.60 -8.38
CA VAL A 434 -15.70 -8.57 -8.09
C VAL A 434 -16.85 -8.51 -9.11
N ASP A 435 -17.32 -7.31 -9.46
CA ASP A 435 -18.37 -7.11 -10.48
C ASP A 435 -17.95 -7.71 -11.82
N ARG A 436 -16.66 -7.55 -12.15
CA ARG A 436 -16.09 -8.06 -13.39
C ARG A 436 -16.02 -9.58 -13.43
N LEU A 437 -15.66 -10.20 -12.30
CA LEU A 437 -15.64 -11.65 -12.15
C LEU A 437 -17.05 -12.24 -12.24
N THR A 438 -18.02 -11.62 -11.56
CA THR A 438 -19.40 -12.11 -11.44
C THR A 438 -20.28 -11.79 -12.64
N GLY A 439 -19.83 -10.89 -13.54
CA GLY A 439 -20.64 -10.39 -14.64
C GLY A 439 -21.75 -9.42 -14.19
N GLU A 440 -21.74 -8.98 -12.94
CA GLU A 440 -22.71 -8.05 -12.35
C GLU A 440 -22.42 -6.58 -12.69
N GLU A 441 -21.79 -6.27 -13.84
CA GLU A 441 -21.60 -4.88 -14.25
C GLU A 441 -22.94 -4.14 -14.16
N THR A 442 -23.05 -3.28 -13.14
CA THR A 442 -24.26 -2.52 -12.91
C THR A 442 -24.63 -1.79 -14.19
N ASN A 443 -25.86 -1.98 -14.66
CA ASN A 443 -26.50 -1.15 -15.68
C ASN A 443 -26.61 0.35 -15.27
N ALA A 444 -25.85 0.79 -14.25
CA ALA A 444 -25.68 2.17 -13.83
C ALA A 444 -24.64 2.94 -14.66
N SER A 445 -23.79 2.26 -15.45
CA SER A 445 -23.04 2.91 -16.52
C SER A 445 -23.83 2.80 -17.82
N GLY A 446 -24.72 3.76 -18.06
CA GLY A 446 -24.92 4.19 -19.44
C GLY A 446 -23.53 4.47 -20.01
N SER A 447 -23.15 3.74 -21.06
CA SER A 447 -21.93 4.03 -21.81
C SER A 447 -22.08 5.42 -22.40
N VAL A 448 -21.71 6.45 -21.66
CA VAL A 448 -21.54 7.78 -22.23
C VAL A 448 -20.29 7.66 -23.07
N ALA A 449 -20.42 7.80 -24.39
CA ALA A 449 -19.25 7.88 -25.26
C ALA A 449 -18.26 8.87 -24.65
N ALA A 450 -16.98 8.50 -24.55
CA ALA A 450 -15.99 9.32 -23.87
C ALA A 450 -16.02 10.75 -24.39
N ALA A 451 -16.43 11.69 -23.54
CA ALA A 451 -16.61 13.09 -23.87
C ALA A 451 -15.34 13.86 -23.47
N CYS A 452 -14.84 14.68 -24.38
CA CYS A 452 -13.68 15.54 -24.13
C CYS A 452 -14.19 16.95 -23.81
N TYR A 453 -13.75 17.51 -22.69
CA TYR A 453 -14.13 18.83 -22.22
C TYR A 453 -12.87 19.68 -22.08
N ARG A 454 -12.84 20.84 -22.72
CA ARG A 454 -11.76 21.82 -22.54
C ARG A 454 -12.30 23.08 -21.88
N GLU A 455 -12.20 23.16 -20.56
CA GLU A 455 -12.82 24.23 -19.76
C GLU A 455 -11.87 24.74 -18.67
N GLU A 456 -12.30 25.77 -17.94
CA GLU A 456 -11.61 26.21 -16.73
C GLU A 456 -11.78 25.18 -15.61
N ASN A 457 -10.78 25.02 -14.76
CA ASN A 457 -10.80 24.09 -13.63
C ASN A 457 -12.02 24.26 -12.71
N LEU A 458 -12.49 25.51 -12.53
CA LEU A 458 -13.73 25.79 -11.80
C LEU A 458 -14.95 25.15 -12.48
N ASN A 459 -15.07 25.26 -13.81
CA ASN A 459 -16.20 24.69 -14.55
C ASN A 459 -16.13 23.17 -14.62
N HIS A 460 -14.91 22.61 -14.72
CA HIS A 460 -14.73 21.18 -14.49
C HIS A 460 -15.23 20.78 -13.10
N SER A 461 -14.97 21.58 -12.07
CA SER A 461 -15.41 21.27 -10.71
C SER A 461 -16.91 21.38 -10.52
N LEU A 462 -17.54 22.43 -11.04
CA LEU A 462 -19.00 22.60 -11.03
C LEU A 462 -19.72 21.48 -11.79
N ALA A 463 -19.07 20.92 -12.81
CA ALA A 463 -19.60 19.81 -13.59
C ALA A 463 -19.23 18.42 -13.04
N GLY A 464 -18.59 18.33 -11.87
CA GLY A 464 -18.17 17.06 -11.26
C GLY A 464 -17.03 16.34 -11.99
N ARG A 465 -16.29 17.06 -12.84
CA ARG A 465 -15.16 16.53 -13.63
C ARG A 465 -13.80 16.81 -13.02
N ALA A 466 -13.70 17.82 -12.16
CA ALA A 466 -12.51 18.13 -11.38
C ALA A 466 -12.88 18.38 -9.92
N GLN A 467 -11.91 18.30 -9.03
CA GLN A 467 -12.07 18.58 -7.62
C GLN A 467 -10.93 19.46 -7.14
N TYR A 468 -11.21 20.24 -6.10
CA TYR A 468 -10.22 21.11 -5.47
C TYR A 468 -9.73 20.46 -4.17
N PHE A 469 -8.46 20.11 -4.14
CA PHE A 469 -7.80 19.42 -3.03
C PHE A 469 -6.46 20.10 -2.72
N TRP A 470 -6.21 20.43 -1.45
CA TRP A 470 -4.95 21.04 -1.00
C TRP A 470 -4.45 22.26 -1.80
N GLY A 471 -5.35 23.14 -2.23
CA GLY A 471 -4.95 24.32 -3.00
C GLY A 471 -4.86 24.11 -4.51
N LEU A 472 -5.10 22.88 -4.98
CA LEU A 472 -4.85 22.43 -6.35
C LEU A 472 -6.10 21.77 -6.94
N TYR A 473 -6.23 21.80 -8.27
CA TYR A 473 -7.29 21.11 -8.99
C TYR A 473 -6.79 19.78 -9.52
N TYR A 474 -7.62 18.76 -9.41
CA TYR A 474 -7.38 17.41 -9.91
C TYR A 474 -8.58 16.92 -10.69
N ALA A 475 -8.37 16.10 -11.72
CA ALA A 475 -9.48 15.48 -12.42
C ALA A 475 -10.20 14.48 -11.49
N VAL A 476 -11.53 14.51 -11.46
CA VAL A 476 -12.34 13.56 -10.68
C VAL A 476 -12.11 12.17 -11.22
N GLY A 477 -11.83 11.23 -10.34
CA GLY A 477 -11.47 9.89 -10.74
C GLY A 477 -9.96 9.73 -10.92
N SER A 478 -9.37 10.25 -12.00
CA SER A 478 -7.95 9.98 -12.32
C SER A 478 -6.94 10.63 -11.39
N MET A 479 -7.37 11.69 -10.69
CA MET A 479 -6.51 12.53 -9.88
C MET A 479 -5.38 13.21 -10.66
N ASP A 480 -5.52 13.37 -11.98
CA ASP A 480 -4.52 14.09 -12.77
C ASP A 480 -4.47 15.55 -12.34
N TYR A 481 -3.26 16.07 -12.12
CA TYR A 481 -3.05 17.46 -11.73
C TYR A 481 -3.47 18.42 -12.84
N LEU A 482 -4.35 19.37 -12.51
CA LEU A 482 -4.90 20.36 -13.43
C LEU A 482 -4.39 21.79 -13.17
N GLY A 483 -3.55 22.00 -12.16
CA GLY A 483 -3.06 23.33 -11.80
C GLY A 483 -3.64 23.88 -10.51
N PHE A 484 -3.09 25.02 -10.06
CA PHE A 484 -3.51 25.69 -8.83
C PHE A 484 -4.67 26.69 -9.01
N SER A 485 -4.90 27.16 -10.25
CA SER A 485 -5.83 28.26 -10.50
C SER A 485 -7.22 27.77 -10.94
N PRO A 486 -8.33 28.31 -10.38
CA PRO A 486 -9.69 28.05 -10.86
C PRO A 486 -9.89 28.42 -12.34
N SER A 487 -9.18 29.46 -12.81
CA SER A 487 -9.28 29.95 -14.18
C SER A 487 -8.32 29.27 -15.15
N HIS A 488 -7.48 28.33 -14.68
CA HIS A 488 -6.61 27.58 -15.58
C HIS A 488 -7.46 26.64 -16.44
N ARG A 489 -7.25 26.67 -17.75
CA ARG A 489 -8.00 25.82 -18.68
C ARG A 489 -7.28 24.50 -18.90
N THR A 490 -7.96 23.42 -18.54
CA THR A 490 -7.48 22.06 -18.78
C THR A 490 -8.41 21.32 -19.72
N SER A 491 -7.92 20.20 -20.23
CA SER A 491 -8.64 19.34 -21.15
C SER A 491 -8.81 18.00 -20.44
N LEU A 492 -10.06 17.62 -20.19
CA LEU A 492 -10.42 16.36 -19.54
C LEU A 492 -11.16 15.46 -20.51
N ARG A 493 -10.71 14.22 -20.66
CA ARG A 493 -11.49 13.16 -21.30
C ARG A 493 -12.20 12.37 -20.22
N CYS A 494 -13.52 12.39 -20.22
CA CYS A 494 -14.35 11.67 -19.27
C CYS A 494 -15.07 10.53 -19.98
N ASP A 495 -14.77 9.31 -19.59
CA ASP A 495 -15.34 8.08 -20.16
C ASP A 495 -16.54 7.56 -19.36
N LYS A 496 -16.77 8.09 -18.15
CA LYS A 496 -17.93 7.83 -17.28
C LYS A 496 -18.33 9.09 -16.51
N LYS A 497 -19.50 9.06 -15.87
CA LYS A 497 -20.08 10.19 -15.12
C LYS A 497 -19.15 10.72 -14.00
N ASP A 498 -18.33 9.85 -13.43
CA ASP A 498 -17.47 10.15 -12.27
C ASP A 498 -15.98 9.81 -12.54
N TYR A 499 -15.55 9.79 -13.80
CA TYR A 499 -14.13 9.62 -14.15
C TYR A 499 -13.72 10.50 -15.33
N CYS A 500 -12.69 11.29 -15.10
CA CYS A 500 -12.07 12.19 -16.05
C CYS A 500 -10.55 12.06 -15.93
N ARG A 501 -9.86 12.08 -17.06
CA ARG A 501 -8.40 12.15 -17.12
C ARG A 501 -7.92 13.39 -17.85
N SER A 502 -6.81 13.97 -17.41
CA SER A 502 -6.14 15.06 -18.11
C SER A 502 -5.62 14.56 -19.46
N THR A 503 -5.80 15.37 -20.48
CA THR A 503 -5.32 15.08 -21.83
C THR A 503 -4.84 16.35 -22.50
N ASN A 504 -3.81 16.26 -23.33
CA ASN A 504 -3.34 17.40 -24.12
C ASN A 504 -4.20 17.67 -25.36
N THR A 505 -5.16 16.79 -25.66
CA THR A 505 -5.91 16.77 -26.92
C THR A 505 -7.41 16.65 -26.67
N CYS A 506 -8.08 17.79 -26.48
CA CYS A 506 -9.51 17.95 -26.75
C CYS A 506 -9.62 19.01 -27.85
N ILE A 507 -10.14 18.65 -29.01
CA ILE A 507 -10.41 19.58 -30.11
C ILE A 507 -11.75 20.24 -29.87
#